data_AF-A0A523YKV0-F1
#
_entry.id   AF-A0A523YKV0-F1
#
_cell.length_a   1.000
_cell.length_b   1.000
_cell.length_c   1.000
_cell.angle_alpha   90.00
_cell.angle_beta   90.00
_cell.angle_gamma   90.00
#
_symmetry.space_group_name_H-M   'P 1'
#
loop_
_entity.id
_entity.type
_entity.pdbx_description
1 polymer ?
#
loop_
_entity_poly.entity_id
_entity_poly.type
_entity_poly.pdbx_seq_one_letter_code
_entity_poly.pdbx_strand_id
1 'polypeptide(L)' 'MRILALITVIITGIILIYGTVDMPDWGDPNSPASKHVSPRYIEEALEKTATPNIVTAVLADYRSYDTLGET' A
#
# COMPACT_ATOMS: atom_id res chain seq x y z
N MET A 1 2.43 29.20 -20.84
CA MET A 1 2.55 28.42 -19.58
C MET A 1 1.37 27.48 -19.34
N ARG A 2 0.11 27.92 -19.34
CA ARG A 2 -1.06 27.05 -19.04
C ARG A 2 -1.19 25.83 -19.98
N ILE A 3 -1.00 26.02 -21.29
CA ILE A 3 -1.07 24.93 -22.27
C ILE A 3 0.06 23.90 -22.06
N LEU A 4 1.28 24.37 -21.78
CA LEU A 4 2.41 23.48 -21.47
C LEU A 4 2.14 22.67 -20.19
N ALA A 5 1.61 23.32 -19.14
CA ALA A 5 1.22 22.63 -17.91
C ALA A 5 0.11 21.58 -18.16
N LEU A 6 -0.88 21.89 -19.01
CA LEU A 6 -1.92 20.93 -19.38
C LEU A 6 -1.36 19.73 -20.13
N ILE A 7 -0.44 19.95 -21.07
CA ILE A 7 0.27 18.87 -21.78
C ILE A 7 1.03 18.00 -20.79
N THR A 8 1.77 18.61 -19.85
CA THR A 8 2.48 17.86 -18.80
C THR A 8 1.53 16.99 -17.98
N VAL A 9 0.40 17.54 -17.52
CA VAL A 9 -0.59 16.78 -16.73
C VAL A 9 -1.17 15.62 -17.52
N ILE A 10 -1.51 15.82 -18.80
CA ILE A 10 -2.05 14.77 -19.66
C ILE A 10 -1.02 13.64 -19.84
N ILE A 11 0.24 13.99 -20.15
CA ILE A 11 1.31 13.01 -20.32
C ILE A 11 1.54 12.22 -19.04
N THR A 12 1.64 12.90 -17.89
CA THR A 12 1.78 12.24 -16.59
C THR A 12 0.60 11.31 -16.30
N GLY A 13 -0.63 11.75 -16.58
CA GLY A 13 -1.83 10.94 -16.40
C GLY A 13 -1.81 9.67 -17.26
N ILE A 14 -1.41 9.77 -18.53
CA ILE A 14 -1.27 8.61 -19.43
C ILE A 14 -0.22 7.64 -18.88
N ILE A 15 0.92 8.13 -18.40
CA ILE A 15 1.97 7.28 -17.83
C ILE A 15 1.48 6.56 -16.57
N LEU A 16 0.73 7.24 -15.70
CA LEU A 16 0.15 6.63 -14.50
C LEU A 16 -0.87 5.53 -14.86
N ILE A 17 -1.74 5.78 -15.83
CA ILE A 17 -2.70 4.76 -16.34
C ILE A 17 -1.95 3.58 -16.96
N TYR A 18 -0.89 3.83 -17.73
CA TYR A 18 -0.07 2.74 -18.27
C TYR A 18 0.55 1.89 -17.17
N GLY A 19 1.02 2.51 -16.08
CA GLY A 19 1.55 1.80 -14.92
C GLY A 19 0.54 0.89 -14.22
N THR A 20 -0.77 1.15 -14.33
CA THR A 20 -1.78 0.27 -13.72
C THR A 20 -1.99 -1.03 -14.51
N VAL A 21 -1.52 -1.12 -15.75
CA VAL A 21 -1.68 -2.34 -16.58
C VAL A 21 -0.85 -3.51 -16.04
N ASP A 22 0.27 -3.23 -15.34
CA ASP A 22 1.14 -4.25 -14.72
C ASP A 22 0.76 -4.56 -13.26
N MET A 23 -0.29 -3.91 -12.73
CA MET A 23 -0.77 -4.21 -11.38
C MET A 23 -1.51 -5.55 -11.35
N PRO A 24 -1.47 -6.29 -10.24
CA PRO A 24 -2.32 -7.47 -10.06
C PRO A 24 -3.80 -7.13 -10.27
N ASP A 25 -4.56 -8.09 -10.77
CA ASP A 25 -6.00 -7.97 -10.90
C ASP A 25 -6.64 -7.67 -9.53
N TRP A 26 -7.76 -6.96 -9.59
CA TRP A 26 -8.51 -6.63 -8.38
C TRP A 26 -8.88 -7.90 -7.60
N GLY A 27 -8.40 -8.01 -6.37
CA GLY A 27 -8.68 -9.15 -5.50
C GLY A 27 -7.93 -10.43 -5.87
N ASP A 28 -6.87 -10.37 -6.71
CA ASP A 28 -6.06 -11.54 -7.04
C ASP A 28 -5.45 -12.17 -5.76
N PRO A 29 -5.85 -13.40 -5.38
CA PRO A 29 -5.27 -14.10 -4.24
C PRO A 29 -3.78 -14.39 -4.44
N ASN A 30 -3.29 -14.30 -5.69
CA ASN A 30 -1.90 -14.47 -6.02
C ASN A 30 -1.07 -13.17 -5.98
N SER A 31 -1.68 -12.03 -5.65
CA SER A 31 -0.94 -10.78 -5.53
C SER A 31 0.18 -10.90 -4.48
N PRO A 32 1.32 -10.20 -4.65
CA PRO A 32 2.43 -10.26 -3.69
C PRO A 32 2.03 -9.95 -2.24
N ALA A 33 1.11 -9.00 -2.04
CA ALA A 33 0.58 -8.64 -0.73
C ALA A 33 -0.21 -9.81 -0.10
N SER A 34 -1.07 -10.46 -0.88
CA SER A 34 -1.89 -11.61 -0.45
C SER A 34 -1.08 -12.86 -0.15
N LYS A 35 0.08 -13.07 -0.79
CA LYS A 35 0.92 -14.26 -0.57
C LYS A 35 1.93 -14.13 0.56
N HIS A 36 2.45 -12.93 0.81
CA HIS A 36 3.59 -12.76 1.70
C HIS A 36 3.26 -11.98 2.98
N VAL A 37 2.67 -10.80 2.82
CA VAL A 37 2.55 -9.84 3.93
C VAL A 37 1.23 -10.03 4.69
N SER A 38 0.12 -10.14 3.98
CA SER A 38 -1.20 -10.29 4.59
C SER A 38 -1.34 -11.53 5.46
N PRO A 39 -0.90 -12.75 5.05
CA PRO A 39 -1.04 -13.94 5.89
C PRO A 39 -0.31 -13.78 7.23
N ARG A 40 0.91 -13.23 7.21
CA ARG A 40 1.69 -12.98 8.43
C ARG A 40 0.98 -12.04 9.40
N TYR A 41 0.45 -10.92 8.92
CA TYR A 41 -0.26 -9.98 9.80
C TYR A 41 -1.58 -10.56 10.30
N ILE A 42 -2.29 -11.35 9.49
CA ILE A 42 -3.56 -11.96 9.89
C ILE A 42 -3.36 -13.04 10.94
N GLU A 43 -2.35 -13.90 10.75
CA GLU A 43 -2.15 -15.09 11.58
C GLU A 43 -1.32 -14.79 12.83
N GLU A 44 -0.31 -13.91 12.75
CA GLU A 44 0.71 -13.78 13.79
C GLU A 44 0.67 -12.44 14.56
N ALA A 45 -0.11 -11.44 14.13
CA ALA A 45 -0.05 -10.09 14.73
C ALA A 45 -0.36 -10.10 16.24
N LEU A 46 -1.42 -10.81 16.65
CA LEU A 46 -1.79 -10.88 18.07
C LEU A 46 -0.68 -11.50 18.91
N GLU A 47 -0.07 -12.59 18.44
CA GLU A 47 1.02 -13.27 19.16
C GLU A 47 2.27 -12.37 19.25
N LYS A 48 2.59 -11.66 18.17
CA LYS A 48 3.86 -10.92 18.05
C LYS A 48 3.84 -9.53 18.64
N THR A 49 2.65 -8.92 18.74
CA THR A 49 2.55 -7.53 19.19
C THR A 49 1.64 -7.35 20.40
N ALA A 50 0.90 -8.38 20.81
CA ALA A 50 -0.12 -8.32 21.85
C ALA A 50 -1.24 -7.28 21.59
N THR A 51 -1.30 -6.72 20.38
CA THR A 51 -2.33 -5.78 19.95
C THR A 51 -3.45 -6.54 19.22
N PRO A 52 -4.69 -6.58 19.75
CA PRO A 52 -5.77 -7.38 19.17
C PRO A 52 -6.33 -6.81 17.86
N ASN A 53 -6.12 -5.52 17.60
CA ASN A 53 -6.51 -4.89 16.34
C ASN A 53 -5.35 -4.97 15.34
N ILE A 54 -5.54 -5.74 14.26
CA ILE A 54 -4.53 -5.93 13.22
C ILE A 54 -4.07 -4.61 12.57
N VAL A 55 -4.97 -3.64 12.37
CA VAL A 55 -4.62 -2.35 11.76
C VAL A 55 -3.72 -1.56 12.69
N THR A 56 -4.06 -1.50 13.98
CA THR A 56 -3.22 -0.86 15.00
C THR A 56 -1.88 -1.57 15.12
N ALA A 57 -1.85 -2.91 15.10
CA ALA A 57 -0.60 -3.68 15.14
C ALA A 57 0.31 -3.34 13.93
N VAL A 58 -0.27 -3.21 12.74
CA VAL A 58 0.51 -2.85 11.54
C VAL A 58 1.06 -1.43 11.65
N LEU A 59 0.26 -0.45 12.06
CA LEU A 59 0.69 0.96 12.12
C LEU A 59 1.65 1.24 13.28
N ALA A 60 1.33 0.77 14.48
CA ALA A 60 2.03 1.14 15.71
C ALA A 60 3.14 0.18 16.13
N ASP A 61 3.10 -1.09 15.67
CA ASP A 61 4.12 -2.09 16.04
C ASP A 61 5.02 -2.41 14.83
N TYR A 62 4.47 -2.92 13.72
CA TYR A 62 5.28 -3.34 12.55
C TYR A 62 5.84 -2.19 11.72
N ARG A 63 5.02 -1.18 11.43
CA ARG A 63 5.37 0.00 10.60
C ARG A 63 5.43 1.27 11.43
N SER A 64 5.80 1.12 12.70
CA SER A 64 5.94 2.22 13.66
C SER A 64 6.88 3.33 13.19
N TYR A 65 7.92 2.97 12.41
CA TYR A 65 8.82 3.95 11.81
C TYR A 65 8.16 4.78 10.71
N ASP A 66 7.25 4.19 9.93
CA ASP A 66 6.51 4.92 8.88
C ASP A 66 5.48 5.88 9.50
N THR A 67 4.95 5.54 10.69
CA THR A 67 4.01 6.36 11.45
C THR A 67 4.68 7.36 12.40
N LEU A 68 6.02 7.32 12.54
CA LEU A 68 6.75 8.19 13.45
C LEU A 68 6.63 9.66 13.02
N GLY A 69 6.02 10.50 13.88
CA GLY A 69 5.83 11.93 13.62
C GLY A 69 4.53 12.27 12.89
N GLU A 70 3.60 11.33 12.74
CA GLU A 70 2.22 11.61 12.31
C GLU A 70 1.37 12.31 13.41
N THR A 71 1.90 12.46 14.63
CA THR A 71 1.29 13.17 15.78
C THR A 71 2.14 14.35 16.24
#